data_AF-A0A959V7D2-F1
#
_entry.id   AF-A0A959V7D2-F1
#
_cell.length_a   1.000
_cell.length_b   1.000
_cell.length_c   1.000
_cell.angle_alpha   90.00
_cell.angle_beta   90.00
_cell.angle_gamma   90.00
#
_symmetry.space_group_name_H-M   'P 1'
#
loop_
_entity.id
_entity.type
_entity.pdbx_description
1 polymer ?
#
loop_
_entity_poly.entity_id
_entity_poly.type
_entity_poly.pdbx_seq_one_letter_code
_entity_poly.pdbx_strand_id
1 'polypeptide(L)'
;GDFAMVMGFPGSTDRFLSSHGVELALDVEQPSRVKIRGEKLDIYKKHMDADPATRIMYASKYASVSNYWKYFIGQQRGLKRLKVYDKKKAQEEELMAWIAKDADRQAKYGEFNTLLENGYTERAKFEKAATYMQEAAFGSEMILMGFRTFGLLNQLREDEKDAEKVAAQVARV
;
A
#
# COMPACT_ATOMS: atom_id res chain seq x y z
N GLY A 1 5.68 28.39 25.02
CA GLY A 1 6.18 27.16 24.40
C GLY A 1 7.36 27.56 23.56
N ASP A 2 8.49 26.87 23.74
CA ASP A 2 9.77 27.25 23.14
C ASP A 2 9.92 26.67 21.73
N PHE A 3 10.73 27.32 20.90
CA PHE A 3 10.99 26.87 19.53
C PHE A 3 11.69 25.51 19.52
N ALA A 4 11.23 24.62 18.62
CA ALA A 4 11.88 23.34 18.36
C ALA A 4 11.90 23.05 16.86
N MET A 5 12.99 22.44 16.38
CA MET A 5 13.17 22.01 14.99
C MET A 5 13.65 20.56 14.95
N VAL A 6 13.09 19.76 14.04
CA VAL A 6 13.46 18.36 13.83
C VAL A 6 14.02 18.21 12.41
N MET A 7 15.21 17.61 12.30
CA MET A 7 15.85 17.26 11.02
C MET A 7 15.89 15.74 10.85
N GLY A 8 15.66 15.25 9.63
CA GLY A 8 15.68 13.81 9.33
C GLY A 8 15.36 13.51 7.86
N PHE A 9 15.16 12.23 7.56
CA PHE A 9 14.90 11.73 6.21
C PHE A 9 13.47 11.13 6.13
N PRO A 10 12.43 11.96 5.95
CA PRO A 10 11.07 11.45 5.81
C PRO A 10 10.96 10.57 4.55
N GLY A 11 10.41 9.36 4.69
CA GLY A 11 10.36 8.38 3.60
C GLY A 11 9.46 8.81 2.43
N SER A 12 8.16 9.00 2.68
CA SER A 12 7.21 9.46 1.66
C SER A 12 5.99 10.13 2.29
N THR A 13 5.31 10.97 1.50
CA THR A 13 4.01 11.56 1.87
C THR A 13 3.15 11.76 0.64
N ASP A 14 1.86 11.45 0.72
CA ASP A 14 0.88 11.69 -0.35
C ASP A 14 0.04 12.94 -0.06
N ARG A 15 0.70 14.09 0.19
CA ARG A 15 0.00 15.34 0.58
C ARG A 15 -0.93 15.87 -0.52
N PHE A 16 -0.66 15.55 -1.77
CA PHE A 16 -1.45 15.96 -2.94
C PHE A 16 -2.36 14.83 -3.46
N LEU A 17 -2.61 13.79 -2.66
CA LEU A 17 -3.61 12.78 -2.98
C LEU A 17 -4.98 13.46 -3.18
N SER A 18 -5.66 13.08 -4.25
CA SER A 18 -6.98 13.61 -4.59
C SER A 18 -8.08 13.09 -3.65
N SER A 19 -9.25 13.74 -3.66
CA SER A 19 -10.44 13.27 -2.96
C SER A 19 -10.81 11.84 -3.38
N HIS A 20 -10.75 11.53 -4.67
CA HIS A 20 -10.93 10.18 -5.21
C HIS A 20 -9.94 9.15 -4.64
N GLY A 21 -8.68 9.54 -4.43
CA GLY A 21 -7.69 8.68 -3.79
C GLY A 21 -7.97 8.45 -2.30
N VAL A 22 -8.41 9.49 -1.59
CA VAL A 22 -8.84 9.38 -0.19
C VAL A 22 -10.07 8.47 -0.07
N GLU A 23 -11.02 8.59 -0.98
CA GLU A 23 -12.23 7.75 -1.06
C GLU A 23 -11.88 6.29 -1.31
N LEU A 24 -11.09 5.98 -2.34
CA LEU A 24 -10.62 4.62 -2.61
C LEU A 24 -9.92 4.01 -1.38
N ALA A 25 -9.08 4.80 -0.72
CA ALA A 25 -8.35 4.36 0.46
C ALA A 25 -9.31 4.07 1.64
N LEU A 26 -10.30 4.93 1.88
CA LEU A 26 -11.26 4.78 2.98
C LEU A 26 -12.27 3.66 2.77
N ASP A 27 -12.72 3.45 1.54
CA ASP A 27 -13.86 2.59 1.23
C ASP A 27 -13.45 1.20 0.77
N VAL A 28 -12.28 1.06 0.14
CA VAL A 28 -11.84 -0.21 -0.45
C VAL A 28 -10.51 -0.69 0.12
N GLU A 29 -9.43 0.08 -0.03
CA GLU A 29 -8.08 -0.40 0.24
C GLU A 29 -7.84 -0.66 1.75
N GLN A 30 -7.98 0.37 2.58
CA GLN A 30 -7.67 0.26 4.01
C GLN A 30 -8.61 -0.73 4.73
N PRO A 31 -9.94 -0.77 4.48
CA PRO A 31 -10.81 -1.79 5.06
C PRO A 31 -10.38 -3.21 4.67
N SER A 32 -9.99 -3.41 3.41
CA SER A 32 -9.50 -4.71 2.91
C SER A 32 -8.24 -5.14 3.64
N ARG A 33 -7.25 -4.23 3.79
CA ARG A 33 -6.01 -4.48 4.54
C ARG A 33 -6.27 -4.75 6.02
N VAL A 34 -7.14 -3.98 6.66
CA VAL A 34 -7.48 -4.16 8.08
C VAL A 34 -8.10 -5.53 8.32
N LYS A 35 -9.03 -5.96 7.45
CA LYS A 35 -9.68 -7.27 7.54
C LYS A 35 -8.66 -8.40 7.42
N ILE A 36 -7.90 -8.45 6.32
CA ILE A 36 -6.99 -9.57 6.05
C ILE A 36 -5.84 -9.66 7.07
N ARG A 37 -5.34 -8.51 7.55
CA ARG A 37 -4.30 -8.49 8.59
C ARG A 37 -4.84 -8.86 9.96
N GLY A 38 -6.11 -8.57 10.25
CA GLY A 38 -6.78 -9.07 11.45
C GLY A 38 -6.75 -10.59 11.49
N GLU A 39 -7.25 -11.24 10.43
CA GLU A 39 -7.23 -12.71 10.31
C GLU A 39 -5.81 -13.29 10.44
N LYS A 40 -4.81 -12.67 9.79
CA LYS A 40 -3.41 -13.09 9.88
C LYS A 40 -2.86 -12.99 11.30
N LEU A 41 -3.18 -11.91 12.01
CA LEU A 41 -2.77 -11.72 13.40
C LEU A 41 -3.45 -12.74 14.32
N ASP A 42 -4.72 -13.07 14.09
CA ASP A 42 -5.44 -14.07 14.88
C ASP A 42 -4.83 -15.48 14.70
N ILE A 43 -4.47 -15.84 13.47
CA ILE A 43 -3.75 -17.10 13.18
C ILE A 43 -2.40 -17.12 13.89
N TYR A 44 -1.59 -16.07 13.73
CA TYR A 44 -0.31 -15.98 14.43
C TYR A 44 -0.49 -16.10 15.94
N LYS A 45 -1.42 -15.33 16.52
CA LYS A 45 -1.69 -15.32 17.96
C LYS A 45 -2.07 -16.71 18.47
N LYS A 46 -2.96 -17.42 17.76
CA LYS A 46 -3.36 -18.78 18.11
C LYS A 46 -2.16 -19.73 18.23
N HIS A 47 -1.25 -19.73 17.27
CA HIS A 47 -0.09 -20.63 17.28
C HIS A 47 1.00 -20.16 18.27
N MET A 48 1.21 -18.84 18.39
CA MET A 48 2.13 -18.26 19.35
C MET A 48 1.65 -18.45 20.81
N ASP A 49 0.35 -18.57 21.05
CA ASP A 49 -0.19 -18.85 22.38
C ASP A 49 -0.13 -20.34 22.75
N ALA A 50 -0.10 -21.22 21.74
CA ALA A 50 0.02 -22.66 21.94
C ALA A 50 1.46 -23.13 22.21
N ASP A 51 2.47 -22.46 21.63
CA ASP A 51 3.87 -22.89 21.73
C ASP A 51 4.84 -21.70 21.94
N PRO A 52 5.62 -21.67 23.05
CA PRO A 52 6.64 -20.65 23.29
C PRO A 52 7.74 -20.57 22.22
N ALA A 53 8.14 -21.68 21.60
CA ALA A 53 9.16 -21.65 20.55
C ALA A 53 8.64 -20.90 19.31
N THR A 54 7.43 -21.26 18.86
CA THR A 54 6.71 -20.55 17.80
C THR A 54 6.51 -19.07 18.13
N ARG A 55 6.17 -18.75 19.39
CA ARG A 55 6.07 -17.35 19.86
C ARG A 55 7.34 -16.57 19.62
N ILE A 56 8.48 -17.10 20.02
CA ILE A 56 9.78 -16.43 19.84
C ILE A 56 10.08 -16.26 18.35
N MET A 57 9.86 -17.30 17.53
CA MET A 57 10.12 -17.26 16.09
C MET A 57 9.25 -16.23 15.33
N TYR A 58 8.00 -16.04 15.75
CA TYR A 58 7.03 -15.17 15.04
C TYR A 58 6.80 -13.81 15.70
N ALA A 59 7.35 -13.54 16.89
CA ALA A 59 7.13 -12.29 17.63
C ALA A 59 7.39 -11.03 16.79
N SER A 60 8.55 -10.95 16.13
CA SER A 60 8.92 -9.79 15.28
C SER A 60 8.00 -9.63 14.07
N LYS A 61 7.55 -10.75 13.49
CA LYS A 61 6.63 -10.75 12.34
C LYS A 61 5.24 -10.28 12.78
N TYR A 62 4.74 -10.80 13.91
CA TYR A 62 3.48 -10.38 14.51
C TYR A 62 3.49 -8.88 14.82
N ALA A 63 4.55 -8.37 15.46
CA ALA A 63 4.69 -6.96 15.80
C ALA A 63 4.67 -6.06 14.55
N SER A 64 5.39 -6.42 13.49
CA SER A 64 5.42 -5.68 12.23
C SER A 64 4.04 -5.60 11.57
N VAL A 65 3.31 -6.72 11.50
CA VAL A 65 1.95 -6.75 10.93
C VAL A 65 0.98 -5.95 11.81
N SER A 66 1.08 -6.09 13.13
CA SER A 66 0.23 -5.40 14.10
C SER A 66 0.41 -3.88 14.04
N ASN A 67 1.65 -3.41 13.85
CA ASN A 67 1.95 -1.99 13.76
C ASN A 67 1.19 -1.33 12.60
N TYR A 68 1.32 -1.86 11.39
CA TYR A 68 0.62 -1.29 10.25
C TYR A 68 -0.90 -1.58 10.28
N TRP A 69 -1.34 -2.68 10.88
CA TRP A 69 -2.77 -2.93 11.11
C TRP A 69 -3.40 -1.83 11.96
N LYS A 70 -2.76 -1.47 13.09
CA LYS A 70 -3.17 -0.34 13.94
C LYS A 70 -3.06 1.00 13.23
N TYR A 71 -1.99 1.20 12.45
CA TYR A 71 -1.81 2.41 11.63
C TYR A 71 -3.00 2.65 10.71
N PHE A 72 -3.43 1.66 9.93
CA PHE A 72 -4.56 1.83 9.00
C PHE A 72 -5.86 2.11 9.74
N ILE A 73 -6.14 1.44 10.86
CA ILE A 73 -7.30 1.75 11.71
C ILE A 73 -7.26 3.21 12.19
N GLY A 74 -6.08 3.66 12.65
CA GLY A 74 -5.88 5.03 13.11
C GLY A 74 -6.04 6.05 11.99
N GLN A 75 -5.48 5.76 10.82
CA GLN A 75 -5.54 6.61 9.63
C GLN A 75 -6.99 6.77 9.16
N GLN A 76 -7.76 5.67 9.03
CA GLN A 76 -9.18 5.74 8.67
C GLN A 76 -9.97 6.63 9.64
N ARG A 77 -9.78 6.44 10.94
CA ARG A 77 -10.44 7.27 11.97
C ARG A 77 -10.04 8.74 11.84
N GLY A 78 -8.76 9.01 11.63
CA GLY A 78 -8.22 10.36 11.46
C GLY A 78 -8.78 11.06 10.24
N LEU A 79 -8.74 10.41 9.08
CA LEU A 79 -9.26 10.92 7.80
C LEU A 79 -10.74 11.27 7.89
N LYS A 80 -11.55 10.37 8.48
CA LYS A 80 -12.99 10.60 8.70
C LYS A 80 -13.25 11.73 9.69
N ARG A 81 -12.60 11.71 10.85
CA ARG A 81 -12.78 12.74 11.89
C ARG A 81 -12.40 14.14 11.40
N LEU A 82 -11.34 14.24 10.61
CA LEU A 82 -10.83 15.52 10.09
C LEU A 82 -11.50 15.97 8.79
N LYS A 83 -12.47 15.18 8.27
CA LYS A 83 -13.17 15.43 7.00
C LYS A 83 -12.20 15.70 5.85
N VAL A 84 -11.18 14.85 5.72
CA VAL A 84 -10.09 15.07 4.75
C VAL A 84 -10.62 14.96 3.32
N TYR A 85 -11.53 14.05 3.04
CA TYR A 85 -12.21 13.95 1.74
C TYR A 85 -12.89 15.27 1.38
N ASP A 86 -13.75 15.80 2.26
CA ASP A 86 -14.49 17.05 2.00
C ASP A 86 -13.54 18.22 1.73
N LYS A 87 -12.46 18.33 2.52
CA LYS A 87 -11.44 19.38 2.35
C LYS A 87 -10.71 19.25 1.02
N LYS A 88 -10.38 18.03 0.60
CA LYS A 88 -9.73 17.78 -0.69
C LYS A 88 -10.65 18.12 -1.84
N LYS A 89 -11.90 17.70 -1.76
CA LYS A 89 -12.92 18.01 -2.76
C LYS A 89 -13.12 19.52 -2.92
N ALA A 90 -13.21 20.26 -1.81
CA ALA A 90 -13.32 21.72 -1.86
C ALA A 90 -12.08 22.38 -2.52
N GLN A 91 -10.87 21.90 -2.20
CA GLN A 91 -9.64 22.38 -2.85
C GLN A 91 -9.60 22.09 -4.35
N GLU A 92 -10.13 20.93 -4.76
CA GLU A 92 -10.23 20.53 -6.17
C GLU A 92 -11.27 21.36 -6.92
N GLU A 93 -12.41 21.66 -6.29
CA GLU A 93 -13.43 22.56 -6.85
C GLU A 93 -12.87 23.98 -7.05
N GLU A 94 -12.13 24.50 -6.07
CA GLU A 94 -11.41 25.78 -6.19
C GLU A 94 -10.38 25.77 -7.33
N LEU A 95 -9.63 24.67 -7.46
CA LEU A 95 -8.67 24.48 -8.55
C LEU A 95 -9.36 24.48 -9.91
N MET A 96 -10.47 23.74 -10.06
CA MET A 96 -11.23 23.70 -11.31
C MET A 96 -11.83 25.05 -11.66
N ALA A 97 -12.33 25.80 -10.67
CA ALA A 97 -12.81 27.16 -10.88
C ALA A 97 -11.68 28.12 -11.29
N TRP A 98 -10.46 27.93 -10.78
CA TRP A 98 -9.29 28.69 -11.20
C TRP A 98 -8.83 28.31 -12.62
N ILE A 99 -8.90 27.03 -13.00
CA ILE A 99 -8.59 26.55 -14.36
C ILE A 99 -9.58 27.15 -15.37
N ALA A 100 -10.87 27.15 -15.07
CA ALA A 100 -11.93 27.60 -15.97
C ALA A 100 -11.90 29.11 -16.29
N LYS A 101 -11.16 29.92 -15.52
CA LYS A 101 -11.05 31.38 -15.73
C LYS A 101 -10.19 31.77 -16.92
N ASP A 102 -9.55 30.82 -17.60
CA ASP A 102 -8.51 31.08 -18.58
C ASP A 102 -8.46 29.97 -19.63
N ALA A 103 -8.54 30.35 -20.89
CA ALA A 103 -8.67 29.41 -21.99
C ALA A 103 -7.43 28.51 -22.15
N ASP A 104 -6.23 29.04 -21.89
CA ASP A 104 -4.98 28.27 -22.00
C ASP A 104 -4.89 27.24 -20.86
N ARG A 105 -5.28 27.63 -19.64
CA ARG A 105 -5.38 26.70 -18.50
C ARG A 105 -6.45 25.64 -18.73
N GLN A 106 -7.62 26.03 -19.24
CA GLN A 106 -8.69 25.11 -19.56
C GLN A 106 -8.25 24.09 -20.62
N ALA A 107 -7.57 24.53 -21.69
CA ALA A 107 -7.05 23.65 -22.71
C ALA A 107 -5.99 22.67 -22.17
N LYS A 108 -5.20 23.07 -21.17
CA LYS A 108 -4.13 22.25 -20.61
C LYS A 108 -4.57 21.32 -19.47
N TYR A 109 -5.51 21.75 -18.64
CA TYR A 109 -5.85 21.08 -17.37
C TYR A 109 -7.34 20.77 -17.20
N GLY A 110 -8.20 21.16 -18.13
CA GLY A 110 -9.65 21.01 -17.99
C GLY A 110 -10.13 19.58 -17.79
N GLU A 111 -9.38 18.58 -18.27
CA GLU A 111 -9.70 17.16 -18.11
C GLU A 111 -9.17 16.53 -16.81
N PHE A 112 -8.40 17.28 -16.00
CA PHE A 112 -7.70 16.76 -14.83
C PHE A 112 -8.61 15.97 -13.89
N ASN A 113 -9.76 16.55 -13.51
CA ASN A 113 -10.68 15.90 -12.57
C ASN A 113 -11.30 14.63 -13.16
N THR A 114 -11.74 14.70 -14.43
CA THR A 114 -12.32 13.55 -15.16
C THR A 114 -11.34 12.40 -15.29
N LEU A 115 -10.06 12.69 -15.58
CA LEU A 115 -9.02 11.67 -15.67
C LEU A 115 -8.76 10.99 -14.33
N LEU A 116 -8.77 11.75 -13.23
CA LEU A 116 -8.66 11.19 -11.88
C LEU A 116 -9.85 10.30 -11.54
N GLU A 117 -11.07 10.80 -11.74
CA GLU A 117 -12.30 10.04 -11.47
C GLU A 117 -12.32 8.71 -12.25
N ASN A 118 -12.01 8.76 -13.55
CA ASN A 118 -11.94 7.57 -14.39
C ASN A 118 -10.86 6.60 -13.90
N GLY A 119 -9.65 7.10 -13.64
CA GLY A 119 -8.53 6.27 -13.18
C GLY A 119 -8.81 5.58 -11.84
N TYR A 120 -9.38 6.31 -10.87
CA TYR A 120 -9.74 5.74 -9.58
C TYR A 120 -10.93 4.79 -9.65
N THR A 121 -11.92 5.07 -10.51
CA THR A 121 -13.07 4.19 -10.74
C THR A 121 -12.63 2.85 -11.33
N GLU A 122 -11.76 2.87 -12.35
CA GLU A 122 -11.20 1.64 -12.92
C GLU A 122 -10.35 0.88 -11.90
N ARG A 123 -9.49 1.60 -11.16
CA ARG A 123 -8.65 0.99 -10.12
C ARG A 123 -9.49 0.34 -9.01
N ALA A 124 -10.58 0.97 -8.58
CA ALA A 124 -11.46 0.47 -7.51
C ALA A 124 -12.00 -0.94 -7.79
N LYS A 125 -12.27 -1.28 -9.06
CA LYS A 125 -12.77 -2.59 -9.48
C LYS A 125 -11.82 -3.73 -9.09
N PHE A 126 -10.51 -3.47 -9.10
CA PHE A 126 -9.47 -4.47 -8.85
C PHE A 126 -8.78 -4.31 -7.51
N GLU A 127 -8.89 -3.15 -6.84
CA GLU A 127 -8.10 -2.80 -5.66
C GLU A 127 -8.24 -3.84 -4.53
N LYS A 128 -9.45 -4.34 -4.28
CA LYS A 128 -9.69 -5.36 -3.27
C LYS A 128 -9.01 -6.68 -3.64
N ALA A 129 -9.18 -7.15 -4.87
CA ALA A 129 -8.56 -8.39 -5.34
C ALA A 129 -7.03 -8.30 -5.28
N ALA A 130 -6.48 -7.18 -5.76
CA ALA A 130 -5.05 -6.90 -5.70
C ALA A 130 -4.54 -6.86 -4.25
N THR A 131 -5.25 -6.19 -3.34
CA THR A 131 -4.90 -6.15 -1.90
C THR A 131 -4.86 -7.55 -1.31
N TYR A 132 -5.84 -8.39 -1.59
CA TYR A 132 -5.89 -9.76 -1.08
C TYR A 132 -4.80 -10.64 -1.71
N MET A 133 -4.52 -10.46 -3.00
CA MET A 133 -3.42 -11.17 -3.66
C MET A 133 -2.08 -10.84 -3.01
N GLN A 134 -1.83 -9.57 -2.71
CA GLN A 134 -0.60 -9.14 -2.04
C GLN A 134 -0.51 -9.61 -0.58
N GLU A 135 -1.59 -9.48 0.19
CA GLU A 135 -1.57 -9.75 1.63
C GLU A 135 -1.73 -11.25 1.98
N ALA A 136 -2.45 -12.03 1.17
CA ALA A 136 -2.65 -13.47 1.40
C ALA A 136 -1.75 -14.33 0.54
N ALA A 137 -1.83 -14.22 -0.80
CA ALA A 137 -1.08 -15.11 -1.69
C ALA A 137 0.43 -14.86 -1.58
N PHE A 138 0.86 -13.61 -1.79
CA PHE A 138 2.27 -13.24 -1.63
C PHE A 138 2.67 -12.97 -0.18
N GLY A 139 1.70 -12.89 0.73
CA GLY A 139 1.96 -12.79 2.17
C GLY A 139 2.38 -14.10 2.83
N SER A 140 2.29 -15.23 2.10
CA SER A 140 2.84 -16.52 2.49
C SER A 140 4.33 -16.59 2.16
N GLU A 141 5.14 -16.92 3.15
CA GLU A 141 6.60 -16.98 3.02
C GLU A 141 7.04 -18.04 2.01
N MET A 142 6.33 -19.18 1.97
CA MET A 142 6.64 -20.27 1.06
C MET A 142 6.34 -19.89 -0.39
N ILE A 143 5.20 -19.24 -0.64
CA ILE A 143 4.83 -18.77 -1.97
C ILE A 143 5.84 -17.72 -2.44
N LEU A 144 6.13 -16.73 -1.59
CA LEU A 144 7.09 -15.68 -1.91
C LEU A 144 8.50 -16.24 -2.17
N MET A 145 8.94 -17.24 -1.40
CA MET A 145 10.22 -17.93 -1.63
C MET A 145 10.24 -18.65 -2.98
N GLY A 146 9.15 -19.33 -3.36
CA GLY A 146 9.02 -19.95 -4.67
C GLY A 146 9.12 -18.93 -5.80
N PHE A 147 8.44 -17.79 -5.68
CA PHE A 147 8.53 -16.70 -6.67
C PHE A 147 9.94 -16.12 -6.78
N ARG A 148 10.63 -15.90 -5.64
CA ARG A 148 11.99 -15.37 -5.63
C ARG A 148 13.01 -16.31 -6.27
N THR A 149 12.83 -17.61 -6.08
CA THR A 149 13.74 -18.64 -6.62
C THR A 149 13.39 -19.07 -8.03
N PHE A 150 12.23 -18.69 -8.57
CA PHE A 150 11.80 -19.08 -9.92
C PHE A 150 12.76 -18.62 -11.02
N GLY A 151 13.29 -17.40 -10.92
CA GLY A 151 14.29 -16.89 -11.88
C GLY A 151 15.57 -17.71 -11.87
N LEU A 152 16.05 -18.09 -10.68
CA LEU A 152 17.20 -18.98 -10.53
C LEU A 152 16.91 -20.37 -11.11
N LEU A 153 15.74 -20.92 -10.83
CA LEU A 153 15.32 -22.23 -11.35
C LEU A 153 15.32 -22.24 -12.88
N ASN A 154 14.82 -21.20 -13.53
CA ASN A 154 14.82 -21.12 -14.99
C ASN A 154 16.24 -21.07 -15.55
N GLN A 155 17.13 -20.28 -14.94
CA GLN A 155 18.52 -20.23 -15.40
C GLN A 155 19.25 -21.57 -15.23
N LEU A 156 18.92 -22.32 -14.17
CA LEU A 156 19.50 -23.63 -13.92
C LEU A 156 18.97 -24.72 -14.85
N ARG A 157 17.85 -24.47 -15.55
CA ARG A 157 17.21 -25.39 -16.52
C ARG A 157 17.70 -25.22 -17.96
N GLU A 158 18.35 -24.10 -18.29
CA GLU A 158 18.94 -23.88 -19.61
C GLU A 158 20.24 -24.70 -19.78
N ASP A 159 20.45 -25.26 -20.98
CA ASP A 159 21.74 -25.86 -21.36
C ASP A 159 22.68 -24.74 -21.83
N GLU A 160 23.88 -24.73 -21.25
CA GLU A 160 24.74 -23.57 -20.98
C GLU A 160 24.15 -22.58 -19.97
N LYS A 161 24.62 -22.68 -18.72
CA LYS A 161 24.23 -21.79 -17.63
C LYS A 161 24.96 -20.45 -17.78
N ASP A 162 24.19 -19.37 -17.84
CA ASP A 162 24.74 -18.02 -17.74
C ASP A 162 25.22 -17.77 -16.31
N ALA A 163 26.53 -17.89 -16.08
CA ALA A 163 27.15 -17.78 -14.76
C ALA A 163 26.91 -16.40 -14.11
N GLU A 164 26.86 -15.33 -14.92
CA GLU A 164 26.57 -13.98 -14.42
C GLU A 164 25.11 -13.87 -13.95
N LYS A 165 24.16 -14.39 -14.72
CA LYS A 165 22.75 -14.42 -14.30
C LYS A 165 22.53 -15.31 -13.09
N VAL A 166 23.18 -16.47 -13.01
CA VAL A 166 23.10 -17.35 -11.82
C VAL A 166 23.62 -16.61 -10.59
N ALA A 167 24.80 -15.99 -10.66
CA ALA A 167 25.38 -15.24 -9.55
C ALA A 167 24.48 -14.07 -9.11
N ALA A 168 23.92 -13.34 -10.07
CA ALA A 168 22.99 -12.24 -9.80
C ALA A 168 21.68 -12.70 -9.13
N GLN A 169 21.16 -13.89 -9.48
CA GLN A 169 19.96 -14.43 -8.84
C GLN A 169 20.26 -15.00 -7.44
N VAL A 170 21.41 -15.66 -7.24
CA VAL A 170 21.82 -16.14 -5.90
C VAL A 170 21.98 -14.99 -4.91
N ALA A 171 22.52 -13.84 -5.34
CA ALA A 171 22.66 -12.67 -4.47
C ALA A 171 21.32 -12.03 -4.04
N ARG A 172 20.19 -12.41 -4.65
CA ARG A 172 18.85 -11.87 -4.37
C ARG A 172 17.97 -12.80 -3.53
N VAL A 173 18.36 -14.06 -3.36
CA VAL A 173 17.65 -15.07 -2.56
C VAL A 173 18.12 -14.99 -1.12
#